data_AF-A0A1M5W485-F1
#
_entry.id   AF-A0A1M5W485-F1
#
_cell.length_a   1.000
_cell.length_b   1.000
_cell.length_c   1.000
_cell.angle_alpha   90.00
_cell.angle_beta   90.00
_cell.angle_gamma   90.00
#
_symmetry.space_group_name_H-M   'P 1'
#
loop_
_entity.id
_entity.type
_entity.pdbx_description
1 polymer ?
#
loop_
_entity_poly.entity_id
_entity_poly.type
_entity_poly.pdbx_seq_one_letter_code
_entity_poly.pdbx_strand_id
1 'polypeptide(L)'
;MIDDGVDERCFDIGKLENNIVFKKDVGERSAALRYSHGTICAAIIRKYAPNAHLSSIKVLSGEIPTGEKTDLVKALTWCLDNDVQIVHMSIGTSCFKDFDDIREIISRLYHKGTILVAAHKNRYCFSVPACLPGVIRVRHCEELKDAEYSLKKNSYYDHEIVASGNQLLHDDNSIVCPSGSCNSYAAPVITATINNIMDDPSEIRSFKAVLDALERNMPHPRQPQSEAMKPVPGSCIPYFIREATVCGATEHAELFFFRAAPIGEQTNALVYIPGQTEAGDRFLNVVEQSGKSIENIIYAGILKDTDKEYCHKNTSAVVWDESLCRKSFSPAKDKRLTIPAVGIRGDGRDVILLLRLLRKEFARNDYFAKTLSMTRRSYLYGIDYIPQNEDLIDFLITVEKLYGCDLILIGISRDQTYEDSFFDYTIDLDNAEDENSRLFASGKADAAGFIFNNIKTSFEAFDP
;
A
#
# COMPACT_ATOMS: atom_id res chain seq x y z
N MET A 1 -5.28 -19.11 -1.87
CA MET A 1 -6.34 -18.12 -2.15
C MET A 1 -7.02 -17.74 -0.86
N ILE A 2 -7.24 -16.44 -0.61
CA ILE A 2 -7.96 -15.95 0.57
C ILE A 2 -9.25 -15.24 0.09
N ASP A 3 -10.42 -15.82 0.40
CA ASP A 3 -11.72 -15.35 -0.12
C ASP A 3 -12.92 -15.89 0.72
N ASP A 4 -14.09 -16.11 0.11
CA ASP A 4 -15.31 -16.71 0.69
C ASP A 4 -15.33 -18.27 0.68
N GLY A 5 -14.23 -18.87 0.22
CA GLY A 5 -13.98 -20.31 0.13
C GLY A 5 -13.98 -20.82 -1.32
N VAL A 6 -13.55 -22.06 -1.53
CA VAL A 6 -13.55 -22.70 -2.86
C VAL A 6 -14.30 -24.03 -2.77
N ASP A 7 -15.13 -24.30 -3.78
CA ASP A 7 -15.84 -25.58 -3.92
C ASP A 7 -15.17 -26.43 -5.01
N GLU A 8 -14.54 -27.54 -4.62
CA GLU A 8 -13.84 -28.48 -5.51
C GLU A 8 -14.75 -29.17 -6.53
N ARG A 9 -16.07 -29.16 -6.29
CA ARG A 9 -17.05 -29.85 -7.13
C ARG A 9 -17.42 -29.08 -8.39
N CYS A 10 -16.88 -27.88 -8.58
CA CYS A 10 -17.18 -27.00 -9.71
C CYS A 10 -15.94 -26.79 -10.58
N PHE A 11 -16.16 -26.57 -11.88
CA PHE A 11 -15.18 -26.14 -12.89
C PHE A 11 -13.93 -27.03 -13.03
N ASP A 12 -14.01 -28.30 -12.60
CA ASP A 12 -12.87 -29.22 -12.55
C ASP A 12 -11.61 -28.56 -11.91
N ILE A 13 -11.82 -27.82 -10.82
CA ILE A 13 -10.73 -27.11 -10.10
C ILE A 13 -9.68 -28.08 -9.56
N GLY A 14 -10.00 -29.36 -9.47
CA GLY A 14 -9.17 -30.38 -8.85
C GLY A 14 -9.16 -30.28 -7.33
N LYS A 15 -8.44 -31.20 -6.70
CA LYS A 15 -8.33 -31.26 -5.23
C LYS A 15 -7.44 -30.12 -4.72
N LEU A 16 -7.92 -29.42 -3.70
CA LEU A 16 -7.17 -28.43 -2.94
C LEU A 16 -6.16 -29.13 -2.02
N GLU A 17 -4.97 -28.55 -1.92
CA GLU A 17 -3.96 -28.98 -0.96
C GLU A 17 -4.43 -28.75 0.47
N ASN A 18 -5.05 -27.58 0.71
CA ASN A 18 -5.62 -27.21 1.99
C ASN A 18 -6.95 -26.46 1.79
N ASN A 19 -7.91 -26.71 2.68
CA ASN A 19 -9.18 -25.98 2.73
C ASN A 19 -9.47 -25.52 4.16
N ILE A 20 -9.12 -24.27 4.45
CA ILE A 20 -9.08 -23.68 5.80
C ILE A 20 -10.26 -22.74 5.97
N VAL A 21 -10.89 -22.76 7.14
CA VAL A 21 -12.05 -21.92 7.47
C VAL A 21 -11.79 -21.19 8.78
N PHE A 22 -11.52 -19.88 8.71
CA PHE A 22 -11.42 -19.02 9.89
C PHE A 22 -12.79 -18.47 10.30
N LYS A 23 -13.70 -18.29 9.33
CA LYS A 23 -15.06 -17.82 9.56
C LYS A 23 -16.08 -18.88 9.13
N LYS A 24 -16.82 -19.44 10.11
CA LYS A 24 -17.86 -20.43 9.85
C LYS A 24 -19.16 -19.74 9.43
N ASP A 25 -19.84 -20.29 8.43
CA ASP A 25 -21.19 -19.85 8.04
C ASP A 25 -22.18 -20.25 9.16
N VAL A 26 -23.19 -19.40 9.42
CA VAL A 26 -24.33 -19.74 10.29
C VAL A 26 -25.40 -20.37 9.40
N GLY A 27 -25.34 -21.69 9.21
CA GLY A 27 -26.28 -22.46 8.37
C GLY A 27 -25.59 -23.29 7.28
N GLU A 28 -26.33 -24.22 6.66
CA GLU A 28 -25.85 -24.97 5.49
C GLU A 28 -25.74 -24.05 4.27
N ARG A 29 -24.66 -24.18 3.49
CA ARG A 29 -24.51 -23.49 2.20
C ARG A 29 -25.67 -23.86 1.29
N SER A 30 -26.51 -22.89 0.91
CA SER A 30 -27.57 -23.09 -0.06
C SER A 30 -26.98 -23.48 -1.43
N ALA A 31 -27.74 -24.23 -2.24
CA ALA A 31 -27.35 -24.59 -3.61
C ALA A 31 -27.09 -23.36 -4.53
N ALA A 32 -27.58 -22.18 -4.16
CA ALA A 32 -27.33 -20.91 -4.85
C ALA A 32 -25.89 -20.40 -4.67
N LEU A 33 -25.10 -20.98 -3.75
CA LEU A 33 -23.67 -20.68 -3.55
C LEU A 33 -22.71 -21.56 -4.37
N ARG A 34 -23.23 -22.36 -5.33
CA ARG A 34 -22.41 -23.25 -6.18
C ARG A 34 -21.25 -22.50 -6.86
N TYR A 35 -21.51 -21.27 -7.33
CA TYR A 35 -20.50 -20.40 -7.94
C TYR A 35 -20.15 -19.22 -7.03
N SER A 36 -19.64 -19.54 -5.83
CA SER A 36 -19.10 -18.53 -4.92
C SER A 36 -17.98 -17.71 -5.57
N HIS A 37 -17.70 -16.53 -5.02
CA HIS A 37 -16.72 -15.62 -5.59
C HIS A 37 -15.31 -16.23 -5.62
N GLY A 38 -14.92 -16.90 -4.53
CA GLY A 38 -13.68 -17.65 -4.42
C GLY A 38 -13.62 -18.84 -5.38
N THR A 39 -14.72 -19.58 -5.57
CA THR A 39 -14.81 -20.67 -6.56
C THR A 39 -14.56 -20.15 -7.99
N ILE A 40 -15.17 -19.03 -8.38
CA ILE A 40 -14.96 -18.42 -9.71
C ILE A 40 -13.50 -18.00 -9.87
N CYS A 41 -12.91 -17.33 -8.88
CA CYS A 41 -11.51 -16.94 -8.92
C CYS A 41 -10.59 -18.18 -9.06
N ALA A 42 -10.89 -19.28 -8.38
CA ALA A 42 -10.10 -20.50 -8.44
C ALA A 42 -10.20 -21.17 -9.80
N ALA A 43 -11.38 -21.17 -10.41
CA ALA A 43 -11.62 -21.66 -11.76
C ALA A 43 -10.83 -20.85 -12.80
N ILE A 44 -10.77 -19.52 -12.67
CA ILE A 44 -9.96 -18.67 -13.56
C ILE A 44 -8.47 -19.01 -13.41
N ILE A 45 -7.98 -19.20 -12.18
CA ILE A 45 -6.58 -19.61 -11.96
C ILE A 45 -6.32 -20.97 -12.64
N ARG A 46 -7.18 -21.97 -12.37
CA ARG A 46 -7.03 -23.31 -12.96
C ARG A 46 -7.08 -23.28 -14.50
N LYS A 47 -7.95 -22.46 -15.10
CA LYS A 47 -8.07 -22.31 -16.56
C LYS A 47 -6.73 -21.92 -17.21
N TYR A 48 -5.98 -21.01 -16.58
CA TYR A 48 -4.74 -20.46 -17.16
C TYR A 48 -3.46 -21.05 -16.55
N ALA A 49 -3.55 -21.72 -15.41
CA ALA A 49 -2.47 -22.46 -14.75
C ALA A 49 -2.96 -23.86 -14.34
N PRO A 50 -3.12 -24.79 -15.29
CA PRO A 50 -3.73 -26.09 -15.06
C PRO A 50 -2.94 -26.97 -14.08
N ASN A 51 -1.65 -26.70 -13.89
CA ASN A 51 -0.78 -27.43 -12.96
C ASN A 51 -0.67 -26.75 -11.59
N ALA A 52 -1.34 -25.63 -11.35
CA ALA A 52 -1.23 -24.90 -10.10
C ALA A 52 -1.72 -25.74 -8.91
N HIS A 53 -0.97 -25.72 -7.81
CA HIS A 53 -1.38 -26.31 -6.56
C HIS A 53 -2.19 -25.26 -5.78
N LEU A 54 -3.48 -25.53 -5.54
CA LEU A 54 -4.38 -24.55 -4.95
C LEU A 54 -4.70 -24.89 -3.50
N SER A 55 -4.63 -23.89 -2.63
CA SER A 55 -5.19 -23.93 -1.27
C SER A 55 -6.23 -22.83 -1.12
N SER A 56 -7.29 -23.10 -0.35
CA SER A 56 -8.35 -22.15 -0.05
C SER A 56 -8.37 -21.78 1.43
N ILE A 57 -8.49 -20.49 1.73
CA ILE A 57 -8.67 -19.96 3.07
C ILE A 57 -9.92 -19.07 3.07
N LYS A 58 -10.97 -19.54 3.74
CA LYS A 58 -12.23 -18.83 3.87
C LYS A 58 -12.18 -17.85 5.05
N VAL A 59 -12.26 -16.56 4.73
CA VAL A 59 -12.33 -15.44 5.68
C VAL A 59 -13.60 -14.59 5.53
N LEU A 60 -14.33 -14.78 4.43
CA LEU A 60 -15.62 -14.14 4.20
C LEU A 60 -16.77 -15.14 4.38
N SER A 61 -17.91 -14.65 4.86
CA SER A 61 -19.13 -15.44 5.05
C SER A 61 -20.37 -14.59 4.75
N GLY A 62 -21.51 -15.26 4.54
CA GLY A 62 -22.81 -14.63 4.30
C GLY A 62 -23.13 -14.38 2.81
N GLU A 63 -24.36 -13.97 2.54
CA GLU A 63 -24.85 -13.70 1.17
C GLU A 63 -24.18 -12.47 0.53
N ILE A 64 -23.85 -11.47 1.35
CA ILE A 64 -22.93 -10.39 1.00
C ILE A 64 -21.62 -10.72 1.73
N PRO A 65 -20.59 -11.23 1.03
CA PRO A 65 -19.37 -11.70 1.67
C PRO A 65 -18.69 -10.59 2.48
N THR A 66 -18.69 -10.74 3.81
CA THR A 66 -18.02 -9.81 4.74
C THR A 66 -17.12 -10.58 5.71
N GLY A 67 -16.02 -9.94 6.08
CA GLY A 67 -14.99 -10.52 6.94
C GLY A 67 -14.53 -9.53 8.01
N GLU A 68 -13.81 -10.04 8.99
CA GLU A 68 -13.12 -9.23 9.98
C GLU A 68 -11.63 -9.16 9.65
N LYS A 69 -10.99 -8.04 9.99
CA LYS A 69 -9.53 -7.89 9.89
C LYS A 69 -8.78 -9.03 10.58
N THR A 70 -9.26 -9.46 11.74
CA THR A 70 -8.65 -10.52 12.56
C THR A 70 -8.53 -11.83 11.78
N ASP A 71 -9.53 -12.19 10.98
CA ASP A 71 -9.52 -13.40 10.16
C ASP A 71 -8.58 -13.25 8.96
N LEU A 72 -8.53 -12.07 8.33
CA LEU A 72 -7.57 -11.78 7.27
C LEU A 72 -6.11 -11.87 7.78
N VAL A 73 -5.83 -11.27 8.95
CA VAL A 73 -4.50 -11.33 9.56
C VAL A 73 -4.13 -12.77 9.92
N LYS A 74 -5.05 -13.58 10.45
CA LYS A 74 -4.82 -15.02 10.70
C LYS A 74 -4.54 -15.79 9.42
N ALA A 75 -5.28 -15.53 8.35
CA ALA A 75 -5.07 -16.16 7.05
C ALA A 75 -3.69 -15.82 6.47
N LEU A 76 -3.30 -14.55 6.50
CA LEU A 76 -1.98 -14.10 6.04
C LEU A 76 -0.85 -14.65 6.91
N THR A 77 -1.07 -14.76 8.22
CA THR A 77 -0.12 -15.41 9.14
C THR A 77 0.03 -16.89 8.83
N TRP A 78 -1.07 -17.60 8.55
CA TRP A 78 -0.99 -19.00 8.11
C TRP A 78 -0.19 -19.14 6.82
N CYS A 79 -0.40 -18.26 5.84
CA CYS A 79 0.40 -18.25 4.60
C CYS A 79 1.89 -18.04 4.88
N LEU A 80 2.22 -17.15 5.82
CA LEU A 80 3.59 -16.90 6.24
C LEU A 80 4.19 -18.15 6.90
N ASP A 81 3.47 -18.80 7.80
CA ASP A 81 3.96 -19.95 8.56
C ASP A 81 4.10 -21.23 7.71
N ASN A 82 3.39 -21.32 6.58
CA ASN A 82 3.39 -22.48 5.68
C ASN A 82 4.12 -22.25 4.36
N ASP A 83 5.02 -21.25 4.30
CA ASP A 83 5.88 -20.99 3.14
C ASP A 83 5.12 -20.84 1.81
N VAL A 84 3.92 -20.25 1.85
CA VAL A 84 3.10 -20.06 0.65
C VAL A 84 3.82 -19.16 -0.35
N GLN A 85 3.95 -19.63 -1.59
CA GLN A 85 4.69 -18.94 -2.64
C GLN A 85 3.91 -17.76 -3.24
N ILE A 86 2.60 -17.95 -3.49
CA ILE A 86 1.72 -16.94 -4.08
C ILE A 86 0.46 -16.82 -3.22
N VAL A 87 0.17 -15.61 -2.74
CA VAL A 87 -1.07 -15.31 -2.03
C VAL A 87 -1.96 -14.44 -2.91
N HIS A 88 -3.03 -15.04 -3.40
CA HIS A 88 -4.09 -14.37 -4.13
C HIS A 88 -5.19 -13.86 -3.18
N MET A 89 -5.56 -12.59 -3.34
CA MET A 89 -6.59 -11.91 -2.55
C MET A 89 -7.52 -11.10 -3.46
N SER A 90 -8.77 -11.53 -3.58
CA SER A 90 -9.83 -10.72 -4.19
C SER A 90 -10.68 -10.03 -3.12
N ILE A 91 -10.02 -9.61 -2.05
CA ILE A 91 -10.59 -9.00 -0.86
C ILE A 91 -9.75 -7.80 -0.42
N GLY A 92 -10.36 -6.84 0.26
CA GLY A 92 -9.65 -5.69 0.80
C GLY A 92 -10.55 -4.82 1.68
N THR A 93 -9.92 -3.96 2.47
CA THR A 93 -10.60 -3.04 3.39
C THR A 93 -10.15 -1.60 3.14
N SER A 94 -11.08 -0.67 3.28
CA SER A 94 -10.81 0.77 3.34
C SER A 94 -10.97 1.31 4.76
N CYS A 95 -11.19 0.45 5.76
CA CYS A 95 -11.24 0.83 7.16
C CYS A 95 -9.80 1.07 7.66
N PHE A 96 -9.50 2.30 8.03
CA PHE A 96 -8.15 2.73 8.43
C PHE A 96 -7.61 1.99 9.66
N LYS A 97 -8.50 1.57 10.57
CA LYS A 97 -8.15 0.78 11.77
C LYS A 97 -7.55 -0.59 11.42
N ASP A 98 -7.67 -1.00 10.16
CA ASP A 98 -7.12 -2.24 9.68
C ASP A 98 -5.75 -2.09 9.02
N PHE A 99 -5.35 -0.86 8.69
CA PHE A 99 -4.21 -0.63 7.81
C PHE A 99 -2.91 -1.08 8.44
N ASP A 100 -2.62 -0.70 9.69
CA ASP A 100 -1.32 -0.99 10.30
C ASP A 100 -1.12 -2.50 10.54
N ASP A 101 -2.16 -3.22 11.00
CA ASP A 101 -2.08 -4.68 11.21
C ASP A 101 -1.88 -5.44 9.90
N ILE A 102 -2.62 -5.07 8.85
CA ILE A 102 -2.50 -5.68 7.52
C ILE A 102 -1.13 -5.34 6.92
N ARG A 103 -0.64 -4.11 7.08
CA ARG A 103 0.66 -3.67 6.56
C ARG A 103 1.81 -4.45 7.18
N GLU A 104 1.77 -4.69 8.48
CA GLU A 104 2.79 -5.46 9.17
C GLU A 104 2.91 -6.89 8.62
N ILE A 105 1.79 -7.61 8.46
CA ILE A 105 1.84 -8.98 7.94
C ILE A 105 2.20 -9.05 6.45
N ILE A 106 1.77 -8.06 5.65
CA ILE A 106 2.12 -7.94 4.23
C ILE A 106 3.62 -7.69 4.06
N SER A 107 4.24 -6.80 4.86
CA SER A 107 5.69 -6.59 4.84
C SER A 107 6.46 -7.85 5.22
N ARG A 108 5.99 -8.62 6.21
CA ARG A 108 6.61 -9.91 6.58
C ARG A 108 6.55 -10.94 5.45
N LEU A 109 5.42 -11.06 4.76
CA LEU A 109 5.26 -11.94 3.60
C LEU A 109 6.17 -11.51 2.43
N TYR A 110 6.21 -10.21 2.15
CA TYR A 110 7.08 -9.63 1.13
C TYR A 110 8.55 -9.96 1.37
N HIS A 111 9.04 -9.75 2.60
CA HIS A 111 10.43 -10.07 2.98
C HIS A 111 10.74 -11.58 3.01
N LYS A 112 9.71 -12.43 3.11
CA LYS A 112 9.87 -13.88 2.96
C LYS A 112 9.95 -14.33 1.50
N GLY A 113 9.72 -13.41 0.55
CA GLY A 113 9.70 -13.70 -0.89
C GLY A 113 8.35 -14.23 -1.38
N THR A 114 7.29 -14.14 -0.58
CA THR A 114 5.93 -14.49 -1.02
C THR A 114 5.43 -13.43 -2.01
N ILE A 115 4.94 -13.87 -3.17
CA ILE A 115 4.32 -12.98 -4.15
C ILE A 115 2.87 -12.73 -3.78
N LEU A 116 2.52 -11.46 -3.61
CA LEU A 116 1.19 -11.03 -3.18
C LEU A 116 0.45 -10.43 -4.36
N VAL A 117 -0.73 -10.96 -4.69
CA VAL A 117 -1.57 -10.46 -5.78
C VAL A 117 -2.92 -10.07 -5.20
N ALA A 118 -3.32 -8.82 -5.42
CA ALA A 118 -4.59 -8.31 -4.89
C ALA A 118 -5.42 -7.57 -5.95
N ALA A 119 -6.72 -7.85 -5.97
CA ALA A 119 -7.67 -7.06 -6.72
C ALA A 119 -7.81 -5.67 -6.10
N HIS A 120 -7.70 -4.62 -6.91
CA HIS A 120 -8.01 -3.28 -6.44
C HIS A 120 -9.52 -3.14 -6.20
N LYS A 121 -9.92 -2.30 -5.24
CA LYS A 121 -11.34 -1.99 -5.05
C LYS A 121 -11.91 -1.31 -6.30
N ASN A 122 -13.13 -1.67 -6.71
CA ASN A 122 -13.76 -1.10 -7.92
C ASN A 122 -14.02 0.42 -7.79
N ARG A 123 -14.10 0.94 -6.55
CA ARG A 123 -14.11 2.38 -6.28
C ARG A 123 -12.69 2.89 -6.15
N TYR A 124 -12.41 4.04 -6.74
CA TYR A 124 -11.11 4.71 -6.69
C TYR A 124 -10.82 5.25 -5.28
N CYS A 125 -10.39 4.37 -4.38
CA CYS A 125 -10.08 4.67 -2.98
C CYS A 125 -8.93 3.79 -2.51
N PHE A 126 -8.17 4.29 -1.53
CA PHE A 126 -7.08 3.56 -0.91
C PHE A 126 -7.65 2.36 -0.15
N SER A 127 -7.19 1.17 -0.51
CA SER A 127 -7.60 -0.08 0.12
C SER A 127 -6.41 -1.00 0.31
N VAL A 128 -6.35 -1.63 1.49
CA VAL A 128 -5.32 -2.61 1.79
C VAL A 128 -5.88 -4.02 1.60
N PRO A 129 -5.11 -4.97 1.06
CA PRO A 129 -3.67 -4.88 0.77
C PRO A 129 -3.29 -4.29 -0.60
N ALA A 130 -4.24 -4.10 -1.53
CA ALA A 130 -3.94 -3.75 -2.93
C ALA A 130 -3.13 -2.45 -3.14
N CYS A 131 -3.27 -1.45 -2.27
CA CYS A 131 -2.51 -0.19 -2.37
C CYS A 131 -1.18 -0.22 -1.59
N LEU A 132 -0.79 -1.36 -1.02
CA LEU A 132 0.46 -1.49 -0.28
C LEU A 132 1.65 -1.77 -1.20
N PRO A 133 2.82 -1.17 -0.93
CA PRO A 133 4.06 -1.54 -1.60
C PRO A 133 4.36 -3.05 -1.46
N GLY A 134 4.92 -3.66 -2.50
CA GLY A 134 5.21 -5.10 -2.53
C GLY A 134 4.01 -5.99 -2.85
N VAL A 135 2.82 -5.41 -3.10
CA VAL A 135 1.63 -6.12 -3.58
C VAL A 135 1.40 -5.80 -5.05
N ILE A 136 1.22 -6.84 -5.86
CA ILE A 136 0.84 -6.75 -7.27
C ILE A 136 -0.65 -6.42 -7.33
N ARG A 137 -0.95 -5.15 -7.60
CA ARG A 137 -2.31 -4.63 -7.72
C ARG A 137 -2.86 -4.87 -9.11
N VAL A 138 -4.05 -5.45 -9.20
CA VAL A 138 -4.70 -5.74 -10.48
C VAL A 138 -6.05 -5.04 -10.61
N ARG A 139 -6.29 -4.42 -11.77
CA ARG A 139 -7.59 -3.87 -12.18
C ARG A 139 -8.13 -4.56 -13.42
N HIS A 140 -9.44 -4.49 -13.60
CA HIS A 140 -10.10 -4.93 -14.81
C HIS A 140 -9.93 -3.91 -15.93
N CYS A 141 -9.64 -4.37 -17.15
CA CYS A 141 -9.76 -3.59 -18.37
C CYS A 141 -10.70 -4.28 -19.37
N GLU A 142 -11.70 -3.55 -19.85
CA GLU A 142 -12.71 -4.05 -20.80
C GLU A 142 -12.15 -4.31 -22.21
N GLU A 143 -11.05 -3.63 -22.57
CA GLU A 143 -10.38 -3.79 -23.87
C GLU A 143 -9.65 -5.15 -23.99
N LEU A 144 -9.35 -5.79 -22.86
CA LEU A 144 -8.59 -7.03 -22.79
C LEU A 144 -9.49 -8.25 -22.69
N LYS A 145 -9.05 -9.38 -23.26
CA LYS A 145 -9.80 -10.64 -23.31
C LYS A 145 -9.00 -11.82 -22.74
N ASP A 146 -9.71 -12.79 -22.19
CA ASP A 146 -9.13 -14.05 -21.72
C ASP A 146 -7.91 -13.85 -20.79
N ALA A 147 -6.73 -14.33 -21.20
CA ALA A 147 -5.48 -14.23 -20.44
C ALA A 147 -4.70 -12.92 -20.70
N GLU A 148 -5.24 -12.01 -21.52
CA GLU A 148 -4.55 -10.76 -21.84
C GLU A 148 -4.44 -9.85 -20.61
N TYR A 149 -3.26 -9.25 -20.50
CA TYR A 149 -2.96 -8.23 -19.52
C TYR A 149 -2.06 -7.15 -20.12
N SER A 150 -2.04 -5.99 -19.46
CA SER A 150 -1.12 -4.91 -19.76
C SER A 150 -0.53 -4.39 -18.45
N LEU A 151 0.75 -4.05 -18.48
CA LEU A 151 1.51 -3.50 -17.37
C LEU A 151 2.07 -2.14 -17.80
N LYS A 152 1.86 -1.13 -16.97
CA LYS A 152 2.57 0.14 -17.02
C LYS A 152 3.43 0.26 -15.76
N LYS A 153 4.74 0.09 -15.90
CA LYS A 153 5.71 0.17 -14.80
C LYS A 153 6.38 1.56 -14.82
N ASN A 154 5.93 2.49 -13.98
CA ASN A 154 6.67 3.75 -13.77
C ASN A 154 7.85 3.50 -12.81
N SER A 155 7.62 2.67 -11.79
CA SER A 155 8.63 2.07 -10.94
C SER A 155 8.11 0.71 -10.42
N TYR A 156 8.92 -0.01 -9.67
CA TYR A 156 8.46 -1.25 -9.02
C TYR A 156 7.42 -1.01 -7.91
N TYR A 157 7.43 0.15 -7.25
CA TYR A 157 6.43 0.50 -6.23
C TYR A 157 5.28 1.36 -6.78
N ASP A 158 5.39 1.80 -8.04
CA ASP A 158 4.36 2.52 -8.79
C ASP A 158 4.19 1.86 -10.17
N HIS A 159 3.38 0.81 -10.19
CA HIS A 159 3.03 0.07 -11.39
C HIS A 159 1.52 -0.14 -11.45
N GLU A 160 1.00 -0.17 -12.67
CA GLU A 160 -0.41 -0.47 -12.94
C GLU A 160 -0.50 -1.72 -13.79
N ILE A 161 -1.15 -2.74 -13.25
CA ILE A 161 -1.45 -3.98 -13.97
C ILE A 161 -2.96 -4.05 -14.18
N VAL A 162 -3.35 -4.23 -15.43
CA VAL A 162 -4.72 -4.48 -15.81
C VAL A 162 -4.84 -5.81 -16.55
N ALA A 163 -5.93 -6.52 -16.33
CA ALA A 163 -6.21 -7.78 -17.01
C ALA A 163 -7.70 -7.93 -17.34
N SER A 164 -8.02 -8.94 -18.16
CA SER A 164 -9.41 -9.24 -18.44
C SER A 164 -10.11 -9.87 -17.23
N GLY A 165 -11.21 -9.27 -16.81
CA GLY A 165 -12.14 -9.83 -15.84
C GLY A 165 -13.32 -10.52 -16.51
N ASN A 166 -13.37 -10.48 -17.85
CA ASN A 166 -14.39 -11.12 -18.66
C ASN A 166 -13.93 -12.54 -18.98
N GLN A 167 -14.44 -13.51 -18.21
CA GLN A 167 -13.99 -14.89 -18.29
C GLN A 167 -15.13 -15.82 -18.68
N LEU A 168 -14.85 -16.72 -19.64
CA LEU A 168 -15.71 -17.84 -19.96
C LEU A 168 -15.16 -19.08 -19.26
N LEU A 169 -15.98 -19.68 -18.39
CA LEU A 169 -15.64 -20.87 -17.61
C LEU A 169 -16.55 -22.03 -18.00
N HIS A 170 -16.01 -23.25 -17.96
CA HIS A 170 -16.75 -24.46 -18.25
C HIS A 170 -16.98 -25.25 -16.96
N ASP A 171 -18.24 -25.53 -16.62
CA ASP A 171 -18.63 -26.45 -15.54
C ASP A 171 -19.49 -27.56 -16.13
N ASP A 172 -18.99 -28.79 -16.12
CA ASP A 172 -19.57 -29.93 -16.81
C ASP A 172 -19.91 -29.60 -18.30
N ASN A 173 -21.19 -29.68 -18.66
CA ASN A 173 -21.71 -29.36 -19.99
C ASN A 173 -22.24 -27.92 -20.11
N SER A 174 -21.95 -27.06 -19.13
CA SER A 174 -22.42 -25.67 -19.10
C SER A 174 -21.29 -24.68 -19.26
N ILE A 175 -21.56 -23.58 -19.96
CA ILE A 175 -20.67 -22.41 -19.99
C ILE A 175 -21.21 -21.41 -18.98
N VAL A 176 -20.36 -21.03 -18.03
CA VAL A 176 -20.66 -20.02 -17.02
C VAL A 176 -19.91 -18.75 -17.39
N CYS A 177 -20.67 -17.67 -17.55
CA CYS A 177 -20.15 -16.31 -17.61
C CYS A 177 -20.38 -15.68 -16.23
N PRO A 178 -19.34 -15.47 -15.40
CA PRO A 178 -19.48 -14.74 -14.16
C PRO A 178 -20.18 -13.40 -14.43
N SER A 179 -21.22 -13.09 -13.65
CA SER A 179 -21.97 -11.86 -13.84
C SER A 179 -21.16 -10.67 -13.33
N GLY A 180 -20.95 -9.67 -14.18
CA GLY A 180 -20.24 -8.44 -13.85
C GLY A 180 -18.73 -8.55 -14.03
N SER A 181 -18.20 -7.70 -14.92
CA SER A 181 -16.76 -7.50 -15.02
C SER A 181 -16.26 -6.77 -13.77
N CYS A 182 -15.25 -7.32 -13.11
CA CYS A 182 -14.71 -6.72 -11.89
C CYS A 182 -13.22 -7.02 -11.71
N ASN A 183 -12.56 -6.20 -10.89
CA ASN A 183 -11.14 -6.36 -10.57
C ASN A 183 -10.82 -7.73 -9.96
N SER A 184 -11.78 -8.30 -9.21
CA SER A 184 -11.66 -9.63 -8.59
C SER A 184 -11.54 -10.78 -9.59
N TYR A 185 -12.05 -10.64 -10.82
CA TYR A 185 -11.88 -11.66 -11.87
C TYR A 185 -10.68 -11.40 -12.78
N ALA A 186 -10.12 -10.18 -12.73
CA ALA A 186 -8.88 -9.84 -13.41
C ALA A 186 -7.64 -10.30 -12.60
N ALA A 187 -7.64 -10.17 -11.27
CA ALA A 187 -6.53 -10.58 -10.42
C ALA A 187 -6.14 -12.09 -10.53
N PRO A 188 -7.10 -13.03 -10.66
CA PRO A 188 -6.84 -14.44 -10.92
C PRO A 188 -6.04 -14.70 -12.20
N VAL A 189 -6.28 -13.92 -13.27
CA VAL A 189 -5.53 -14.03 -14.53
C VAL A 189 -4.04 -13.77 -14.29
N ILE A 190 -3.72 -12.66 -13.61
CA ILE A 190 -2.34 -12.32 -13.25
C ILE A 190 -1.73 -13.34 -12.31
N THR A 191 -2.53 -13.86 -11.36
CA THR A 191 -2.07 -14.91 -10.44
C THR A 191 -1.65 -16.18 -11.19
N ALA A 192 -2.43 -16.61 -12.17
CA ALA A 192 -2.11 -17.75 -13.02
C ALA A 192 -0.87 -17.50 -13.89
N THR A 193 -0.76 -16.31 -14.49
CA THR A 193 0.43 -15.90 -15.26
C THR A 193 1.69 -15.95 -14.39
N ILE A 194 1.63 -15.43 -13.16
CA ILE A 194 2.74 -15.47 -12.21
C ILE A 194 3.09 -16.92 -11.84
N ASN A 195 2.09 -17.79 -11.60
CA ASN A 195 2.35 -19.21 -11.35
C ASN A 195 3.15 -19.84 -12.49
N ASN A 196 2.72 -19.62 -13.73
CA ASN A 196 3.41 -20.18 -14.90
C ASN A 196 4.83 -19.62 -15.08
N ILE A 197 5.07 -18.35 -14.72
CA ILE A 197 6.42 -17.76 -14.69
C ILE A 197 7.28 -18.44 -13.61
N MET A 198 6.71 -18.69 -12.42
CA MET A 198 7.43 -19.27 -11.28
C MET A 198 7.67 -20.78 -11.38
N ASP A 199 6.93 -21.47 -12.25
CA ASP A 199 7.15 -22.87 -12.61
C ASP A 199 8.42 -23.06 -13.46
N ASP A 200 8.93 -22.00 -14.10
CA ASP A 200 10.22 -22.03 -14.78
C ASP A 200 11.38 -22.01 -13.75
N PRO A 201 12.19 -23.08 -13.64
CA PRO A 201 13.30 -23.14 -12.69
C PRO A 201 14.42 -22.15 -12.99
N SER A 202 14.43 -21.50 -14.15
CA SER A 202 15.39 -20.45 -14.52
C SER A 202 15.01 -19.05 -14.03
N GLU A 203 13.75 -18.84 -13.60
CA GLU A 203 13.26 -17.54 -13.16
C GLU A 203 13.40 -17.35 -11.64
N ILE A 204 13.86 -16.16 -11.23
CA ILE A 204 14.06 -15.81 -9.83
C ILE A 204 12.69 -15.47 -9.21
N ARG A 205 12.38 -16.03 -8.04
CA ARG A 205 11.08 -15.88 -7.36
C ARG A 205 10.91 -14.59 -6.56
N SER A 206 11.66 -13.53 -6.87
CA SER A 206 11.57 -12.25 -6.17
C SER A 206 10.49 -11.37 -6.79
N PHE A 207 9.94 -10.44 -6.00
CA PHE A 207 8.99 -9.44 -6.50
C PHE A 207 9.50 -8.67 -7.73
N LYS A 208 10.77 -8.26 -7.71
CA LYS A 208 11.44 -7.58 -8.82
C LYS A 208 11.42 -8.44 -10.08
N ALA A 209 11.89 -9.68 -9.96
CA ALA A 209 12.01 -10.60 -11.08
C ALA A 209 10.65 -10.99 -11.67
N VAL A 210 9.63 -11.20 -10.84
CA VAL A 210 8.26 -11.46 -11.29
C VAL A 210 7.70 -10.27 -12.08
N LEU A 211 7.89 -9.03 -11.61
CA LEU A 211 7.45 -7.86 -12.36
C LEU A 211 8.21 -7.68 -13.68
N ASP A 212 9.51 -7.95 -13.71
CA ASP A 212 10.32 -7.90 -14.94
C ASP A 212 9.90 -9.01 -15.92
N ALA A 213 9.55 -10.20 -15.45
CA ALA A 213 9.03 -11.29 -16.26
C ALA A 213 7.62 -10.98 -16.81
N LEU A 214 6.74 -10.41 -15.99
CA LEU A 214 5.43 -9.94 -16.45
C LEU A 214 5.56 -8.89 -17.55
N GLU A 215 6.51 -7.96 -17.43
CA GLU A 215 6.77 -6.95 -18.46
C GLU A 215 7.26 -7.58 -19.76
N ARG A 216 8.23 -8.51 -19.69
CA ARG A 216 8.78 -9.22 -20.86
C ARG A 216 7.73 -10.07 -21.59
N ASN A 217 6.83 -10.72 -20.85
CA ASN A 217 5.86 -11.68 -21.38
C ASN A 217 4.50 -11.06 -21.73
N MET A 218 4.38 -9.72 -21.76
CA MET A 218 3.11 -9.06 -22.06
C MET A 218 2.54 -9.46 -23.43
N PRO A 219 1.33 -10.03 -23.50
CA PRO A 219 0.73 -10.47 -24.76
C PRO A 219 0.26 -9.29 -25.63
N HIS A 220 -0.07 -8.15 -25.02
CA HIS A 220 -0.59 -6.98 -25.70
C HIS A 220 0.31 -5.75 -25.43
N PRO A 221 1.33 -5.48 -26.26
CA PRO A 221 2.30 -4.41 -25.99
C PRO A 221 1.71 -3.00 -26.12
N ARG A 222 0.54 -2.86 -26.77
CA ARG A 222 -0.18 -1.60 -26.81
C ARG A 222 -0.92 -1.37 -25.49
N GLN A 223 -0.60 -0.25 -24.84
CA GLN A 223 -1.29 0.24 -23.65
C GLN A 223 -2.78 0.51 -23.96
N PRO A 224 -3.72 -0.09 -23.21
CA PRO A 224 -5.14 0.21 -23.30
C PRO A 224 -5.43 1.69 -23.06
N GLN A 225 -6.46 2.24 -23.70
CA GLN A 225 -6.92 3.61 -23.46
C GLN A 225 -8.01 3.65 -22.37
N SER A 226 -7.83 2.82 -21.34
CA SER A 226 -8.79 2.61 -20.27
C SER A 226 -8.50 3.49 -19.06
N GLU A 227 -9.57 3.92 -18.36
CA GLU A 227 -9.48 4.59 -17.05
C GLU A 227 -8.70 3.74 -16.02
N ALA A 228 -8.79 2.41 -16.16
CA ALA A 228 -8.05 1.45 -15.35
C ALA A 228 -6.53 1.53 -15.55
N MET A 229 -6.02 2.33 -16.49
CA MET A 229 -4.58 2.57 -16.68
C MET A 229 -4.10 3.88 -16.04
N LYS A 230 -5.00 4.70 -15.48
CA LYS A 230 -4.60 5.89 -14.73
C LYS A 230 -3.97 5.48 -13.39
N PRO A 231 -2.79 6.01 -13.03
CA PRO A 231 -2.06 5.58 -11.83
C PRO A 231 -2.90 5.81 -10.58
N VAL A 232 -3.06 4.78 -9.74
CA VAL A 232 -3.68 4.90 -8.42
C VAL A 232 -2.61 5.40 -7.46
N PRO A 233 -2.78 6.58 -6.83
CA PRO A 233 -1.78 7.09 -5.91
C PRO A 233 -1.59 6.12 -4.74
N GLY A 234 -0.38 5.61 -4.59
CA GLY A 234 0.02 4.80 -3.45
C GLY A 234 0.26 5.64 -2.19
N SER A 235 0.61 4.97 -1.10
CA SER A 235 1.23 5.66 0.04
C SER A 235 2.63 6.09 -0.36
N CYS A 236 3.03 7.31 0.02
CA CYS A 236 4.40 7.77 -0.20
C CYS A 236 5.37 7.26 0.87
N ILE A 237 4.89 6.44 1.80
CA ILE A 237 5.71 5.92 2.88
C ILE A 237 6.21 4.53 2.49
N PRO A 238 7.53 4.26 2.56
CA PRO A 238 8.11 2.99 2.13
C PRO A 238 7.87 1.87 3.14
N TYR A 239 6.61 1.56 3.43
CA TYR A 239 6.18 0.60 4.45
C TYR A 239 6.58 -0.85 4.21
N PHE A 240 7.22 -1.14 3.08
CA PHE A 240 7.78 -2.45 2.81
C PHE A 240 9.00 -2.74 3.69
N ILE A 241 9.70 -1.73 4.24
CA ILE A 241 10.82 -1.96 5.16
C ILE A 241 10.38 -2.00 6.63
N ARG A 242 11.02 -2.89 7.41
CA ARG A 242 10.88 -2.97 8.88
C ARG A 242 12.16 -2.61 9.61
N GLU A 243 13.29 -2.82 8.95
CA GLU A 243 14.61 -2.46 9.41
C GLU A 243 15.50 -2.13 8.21
N ALA A 244 16.49 -1.26 8.41
CA ALA A 244 17.42 -0.90 7.36
C ALA A 244 18.75 -0.43 7.92
N THR A 245 19.81 -0.69 7.16
CA THR A 245 21.10 0.00 7.33
C THR A 245 20.90 1.43 6.84
N VAL A 246 21.23 2.42 7.68
CA VAL A 246 21.05 3.84 7.35
C VAL A 246 22.41 4.47 7.10
N CYS A 247 22.55 5.15 5.96
CA CYS A 247 23.78 5.84 5.57
C CYS A 247 23.51 7.30 5.21
N GLY A 248 24.46 8.19 5.48
CA GLY A 248 24.40 9.60 5.09
C GLY A 248 23.93 10.55 6.20
N ALA A 249 23.35 11.68 5.80
CA ALA A 249 22.99 12.80 6.70
C ALA A 249 21.75 12.46 7.53
N THR A 250 21.96 11.75 8.63
CA THR A 250 20.89 11.18 9.46
C THR A 250 20.44 12.17 10.53
N GLU A 251 19.14 12.44 10.58
CA GLU A 251 18.48 13.26 11.59
C GLU A 251 17.40 12.41 12.26
N HIS A 252 17.23 12.58 13.59
CA HIS A 252 16.15 11.99 14.38
C HIS A 252 15.86 10.50 14.12
N ALA A 253 16.91 9.68 14.00
CA ALA A 253 16.78 8.24 13.71
C ALA A 253 15.93 7.49 14.75
N GLU A 254 15.88 7.98 15.99
CA GLU A 254 15.00 7.48 17.06
C GLU A 254 13.51 7.58 16.72
N LEU A 255 13.14 8.44 15.76
CA LEU A 255 11.77 8.64 15.32
C LEU A 255 11.43 7.86 14.05
N PHE A 256 12.35 7.14 13.41
CA PHE A 256 12.00 6.38 12.20
C PHE A 256 10.85 5.40 12.45
N PHE A 257 10.03 5.15 11.42
CA PHE A 257 8.97 4.15 11.52
C PHE A 257 9.51 2.71 11.46
N PHE A 258 10.78 2.56 11.08
CA PHE A 258 11.51 1.30 10.94
C PHE A 258 12.72 1.29 11.88
N ARG A 259 13.28 0.11 12.15
CA ARG A 259 14.50 -0.03 12.96
C ARG A 259 15.74 0.38 12.15
N ALA A 260 16.43 1.43 12.57
CA ALA A 260 17.77 1.71 12.06
C ALA A 260 18.76 0.67 12.63
N ALA A 261 19.32 -0.18 11.77
CA ALA A 261 20.27 -1.19 12.20
C ALA A 261 21.63 -0.54 12.55
N PRO A 262 22.29 -0.96 13.65
CA PRO A 262 23.65 -0.55 13.97
C PRO A 262 24.63 -0.87 12.85
N ILE A 263 25.70 -0.08 12.76
CA ILE A 263 26.78 -0.29 11.78
C ILE A 263 27.34 -1.71 11.92
N GLY A 264 27.37 -2.45 10.81
CA GLY A 264 27.90 -3.81 10.72
C GLY A 264 26.86 -4.92 10.85
N GLU A 265 25.63 -4.61 11.25
CA GLU A 265 24.51 -5.55 11.17
C GLU A 265 23.99 -5.61 9.72
N GLN A 266 23.88 -6.80 9.15
CA GLN A 266 23.36 -6.97 7.80
C GLN A 266 21.84 -6.88 7.80
N THR A 267 21.29 -6.00 6.96
CA THR A 267 19.86 -5.89 6.69
C THR A 267 19.57 -6.10 5.20
N ASN A 268 18.34 -6.50 4.87
CA ASN A 268 17.90 -6.62 3.47
C ASN A 268 17.48 -5.27 2.84
N ALA A 269 17.49 -4.19 3.63
CA ALA A 269 17.19 -2.85 3.16
C ALA A 269 18.30 -1.85 3.48
N LEU A 270 18.49 -0.87 2.59
CA LEU A 270 19.39 0.27 2.73
C LEU A 270 18.60 1.56 2.60
N VAL A 271 18.75 2.45 3.57
CA VAL A 271 18.25 3.83 3.50
C VAL A 271 19.44 4.75 3.34
N TYR A 272 19.55 5.41 2.20
CA TYR A 272 20.57 6.40 1.94
C TYR A 272 19.99 7.81 2.00
N ILE A 273 20.53 8.64 2.89
CA ILE A 273 20.09 10.00 3.12
C ILE A 273 21.14 10.98 2.55
N PRO A 274 20.89 11.58 1.38
CA PRO A 274 21.89 12.42 0.73
C PRO A 274 22.15 13.71 1.53
N GLY A 275 23.43 14.09 1.64
CA GLY A 275 23.86 15.39 2.14
C GLY A 275 23.66 16.51 1.12
N GLN A 276 24.01 17.75 1.48
CA GLN A 276 23.73 18.93 0.62
C GLN A 276 24.63 19.07 -0.61
N THR A 277 25.83 18.48 -0.64
CA THR A 277 26.86 18.85 -1.62
C THR A 277 27.39 17.73 -2.53
N GLU A 278 27.35 16.44 -2.16
CA GLU A 278 27.98 15.36 -2.97
C GLU A 278 27.28 13.99 -2.79
N ALA A 279 26.07 13.84 -3.34
CA ALA A 279 25.24 12.67 -3.06
C ALA A 279 25.52 11.43 -3.94
N GLY A 280 25.85 11.62 -5.23
CA GLY A 280 25.82 10.56 -6.26
C GLY A 280 26.93 9.51 -6.13
N ASP A 281 28.21 9.91 -6.24
CA ASP A 281 29.34 8.97 -6.22
C ASP A 281 29.45 8.22 -4.89
N ARG A 282 29.10 8.88 -3.79
CA ARG A 282 29.05 8.25 -2.46
C ARG A 282 27.93 7.22 -2.35
N PHE A 283 26.77 7.47 -2.95
CA PHE A 283 25.64 6.54 -2.93
C PHE A 283 26.00 5.23 -3.64
N LEU A 284 26.54 5.30 -4.87
CA LEU A 284 26.87 4.10 -5.64
C LEU A 284 27.93 3.24 -4.94
N ASN A 285 28.94 3.87 -4.33
CA ASN A 285 29.93 3.16 -3.50
C ASN A 285 29.28 2.43 -2.31
N VAL A 286 28.28 3.05 -1.66
CA VAL A 286 27.55 2.38 -0.56
C VAL A 286 26.75 1.19 -1.10
N VAL A 287 26.09 1.34 -2.26
CA VAL A 287 25.34 0.25 -2.90
C VAL A 287 26.27 -0.94 -3.23
N GLU A 288 27.44 -0.67 -3.80
CA GLU A 288 28.44 -1.70 -4.10
C GLU A 288 28.95 -2.42 -2.84
N GLN A 289 29.26 -1.67 -1.78
CA GLN A 289 29.78 -2.22 -0.52
C GLN A 289 28.74 -3.04 0.24
N SER A 290 27.48 -2.67 0.12
CA SER A 290 26.40 -3.38 0.79
C SER A 290 26.13 -4.76 0.20
N GLY A 291 26.65 -5.02 -1.01
CA GLY A 291 26.63 -6.32 -1.65
C GLY A 291 25.26 -6.76 -2.16
N LYS A 292 25.20 -8.02 -2.61
CA LYS A 292 24.01 -8.61 -3.25
C LYS A 292 22.87 -8.96 -2.27
N SER A 293 23.07 -8.78 -0.96
CA SER A 293 22.08 -9.12 0.07
C SER A 293 20.99 -8.06 0.23
N ILE A 294 21.16 -6.86 -0.35
CA ILE A 294 20.10 -5.86 -0.35
C ILE A 294 19.03 -6.22 -1.39
N GLU A 295 17.79 -6.22 -0.93
CA GLU A 295 16.59 -6.38 -1.74
C GLU A 295 15.82 -5.06 -1.89
N ASN A 296 16.10 -4.07 -1.02
CA ASN A 296 15.34 -2.83 -0.94
C ASN A 296 16.28 -1.63 -0.75
N ILE A 297 16.22 -0.64 -1.63
CA ILE A 297 16.98 0.62 -1.50
C ILE A 297 15.99 1.77 -1.41
N ILE A 298 16.12 2.59 -0.37
CA ILE A 298 15.40 3.85 -0.19
C ILE A 298 16.42 4.96 -0.33
N TYR A 299 16.33 5.71 -1.42
CA TYR A 299 17.08 6.95 -1.57
C TYR A 299 16.21 8.12 -1.10
N ALA A 300 16.55 8.74 0.04
CA ALA A 300 15.75 9.80 0.68
C ALA A 300 15.93 11.17 -0.01
N GLY A 301 15.52 11.21 -1.28
CA GLY A 301 15.56 12.34 -2.21
C GLY A 301 15.14 11.85 -3.60
N ILE A 302 15.33 12.65 -4.65
CA ILE A 302 15.08 12.22 -6.03
C ILE A 302 16.39 11.66 -6.60
N LEU A 303 16.39 10.37 -6.97
CA LEU A 303 17.55 9.72 -7.55
C LEU A 303 17.56 9.91 -9.07
N LYS A 304 18.74 10.11 -9.66
CA LYS A 304 18.90 10.24 -11.11
C LYS A 304 18.57 8.92 -11.81
N ASP A 305 18.01 8.99 -13.00
CA ASP A 305 17.63 7.79 -13.76
C ASP A 305 18.84 6.90 -14.11
N THR A 306 20.02 7.49 -14.35
CA THR A 306 21.28 6.75 -14.54
C THR A 306 21.65 5.90 -13.34
N ASP A 307 21.44 6.42 -12.13
CA ASP A 307 21.80 5.75 -10.89
C ASP A 307 20.75 4.69 -10.52
N LYS A 308 19.47 4.94 -10.85
CA LYS A 308 18.40 3.94 -10.80
C LYS A 308 18.70 2.76 -11.72
N GLU A 309 19.13 3.04 -12.96
CA GLU A 309 19.50 2.01 -13.93
C GLU A 309 20.73 1.21 -13.46
N TYR A 310 21.72 1.89 -12.86
CA TYR A 310 22.86 1.22 -12.24
C TYR A 310 22.42 0.25 -11.14
N CYS A 311 21.57 0.69 -10.20
CA CYS A 311 21.05 -0.17 -9.14
C CYS A 311 20.28 -1.36 -9.72
N HIS A 312 19.42 -1.12 -10.72
CA HIS A 312 18.63 -2.16 -11.37
C HIS A 312 19.51 -3.24 -12.04
N LYS A 313 20.61 -2.85 -12.70
CA LYS A 313 21.53 -3.77 -13.39
C LYS A 313 22.47 -4.52 -12.45
N ASN A 314 22.93 -3.87 -11.38
CA ASN A 314 24.00 -4.39 -10.54
C ASN A 314 23.50 -5.01 -9.22
N THR A 315 22.22 -4.84 -8.89
CA THR A 315 21.63 -5.38 -7.65
C THR A 315 20.31 -6.11 -7.92
N SER A 316 19.94 -7.01 -7.01
CA SER A 316 18.58 -7.56 -6.90
C SER A 316 17.59 -6.58 -6.28
N ALA A 317 18.07 -5.41 -5.84
CA ALA A 317 17.26 -4.49 -5.07
C ALA A 317 16.24 -3.74 -5.91
N VAL A 318 15.11 -3.47 -5.28
CA VAL A 318 14.13 -2.52 -5.76
C VAL A 318 14.42 -1.15 -5.17
N VAL A 319 14.44 -0.12 -6.02
CA VAL A 319 14.72 1.26 -5.60
C VAL A 319 13.42 2.03 -5.38
N TRP A 320 13.31 2.65 -4.22
CA TRP A 320 12.32 3.66 -3.87
C TRP A 320 13.02 5.02 -3.73
N ASP A 321 12.40 6.08 -4.22
CA ASP A 321 12.87 7.45 -4.05
C ASP A 321 11.71 8.44 -3.88
N GLU A 322 12.02 9.68 -3.54
CA GLU A 322 11.05 10.74 -3.23
C GLU A 322 10.18 11.16 -4.44
N SER A 323 10.54 10.75 -5.66
CA SER A 323 9.69 11.03 -6.84
C SER A 323 8.33 10.35 -6.73
N LEU A 324 8.24 9.24 -5.98
CA LEU A 324 7.00 8.52 -5.68
C LEU A 324 6.07 9.27 -4.71
N CYS A 325 6.57 10.30 -4.02
CA CYS A 325 5.74 11.16 -3.17
C CYS A 325 4.93 12.17 -3.99
N ARG A 326 5.35 12.47 -5.22
CA ARG A 326 4.60 13.34 -6.13
C ARG A 326 3.41 12.56 -6.66
N LYS A 327 2.21 13.09 -6.45
CA LYS A 327 0.99 12.47 -6.94
C LYS A 327 0.51 13.30 -8.13
N SER A 328 0.24 12.64 -9.26
CA SER A 328 -0.36 13.33 -10.40
C SER A 328 -1.82 13.67 -10.05
N PHE A 329 -2.12 14.95 -9.90
CA PHE A 329 -3.45 15.43 -9.58
C PHE A 329 -4.15 15.98 -10.82
N SER A 330 -5.44 15.65 -10.96
CA SER A 330 -6.33 16.50 -11.74
C SER A 330 -6.78 17.64 -10.83
N PRO A 331 -6.69 18.91 -11.25
CA PRO A 331 -7.14 20.05 -10.44
C PRO A 331 -8.56 19.80 -9.93
N ALA A 332 -8.79 20.01 -8.64
CA ALA A 332 -10.12 19.83 -8.08
C ALA A 332 -11.05 20.90 -8.68
N LYS A 333 -12.21 20.47 -9.19
CA LYS A 333 -13.24 21.41 -9.69
C LYS A 333 -13.77 22.31 -8.59
N ASP A 334 -13.83 21.78 -7.37
CA ASP A 334 -14.20 22.49 -6.15
C ASP A 334 -12.94 22.55 -5.28
N LYS A 335 -12.48 23.77 -4.95
CA LYS A 335 -11.26 24.02 -4.17
C LYS A 335 -11.59 24.16 -2.68
N ARG A 336 -12.37 23.23 -2.14
CA ARG A 336 -12.77 23.22 -0.72
C ARG A 336 -12.68 21.81 -0.14
N LEU A 337 -12.08 21.70 1.04
CA LEU A 337 -12.10 20.48 1.86
C LEU A 337 -13.47 20.33 2.51
N THR A 338 -13.96 19.10 2.63
CA THR A 338 -15.22 18.81 3.34
C THR A 338 -15.00 18.33 4.77
N ILE A 339 -13.73 18.17 5.16
CA ILE A 339 -13.28 17.71 6.49
C ILE A 339 -12.35 18.74 7.14
N PRO A 340 -12.24 18.75 8.47
CA PRO A 340 -11.35 19.67 9.18
C PRO A 340 -9.86 19.45 8.85
N ALA A 341 -9.12 20.56 8.77
CA ALA A 341 -7.67 20.59 8.61
C ALA A 341 -7.00 21.31 9.79
N VAL A 342 -6.05 20.64 10.45
CA VAL A 342 -5.24 21.22 11.54
C VAL A 342 -3.83 21.52 11.03
N GLY A 343 -3.43 22.78 11.09
CA GLY A 343 -2.07 23.22 10.82
C GLY A 343 -1.18 23.16 12.05
N ILE A 344 0.02 22.58 11.95
CA ILE A 344 1.01 22.54 13.03
C ILE A 344 2.30 23.16 12.51
N ARG A 345 2.68 24.30 13.09
CA ARG A 345 3.91 25.04 12.77
C ARG A 345 4.94 24.83 13.87
N GLY A 346 6.21 24.79 13.52
CA GLY A 346 7.30 24.63 14.49
C GLY A 346 8.57 24.01 13.91
N ASP A 347 9.49 23.63 14.81
CA ASP A 347 10.65 22.83 14.46
C ASP A 347 10.25 21.50 13.80
N GLY A 348 10.97 21.09 12.75
CA GLY A 348 10.63 19.89 11.99
C GLY A 348 10.56 18.62 12.84
N ARG A 349 11.43 18.48 13.84
CA ARG A 349 11.40 17.32 14.75
C ARG A 349 10.14 17.30 15.59
N ASP A 350 9.81 18.45 16.19
CA ASP A 350 8.73 18.58 17.15
C ASP A 350 7.36 18.50 16.46
N VAL A 351 7.24 19.07 15.24
CA VAL A 351 6.10 18.88 14.35
C VAL A 351 5.88 17.39 14.04
N ILE A 352 6.94 16.67 13.64
CA ILE A 352 6.86 15.23 13.36
C ILE A 352 6.43 14.45 14.61
N LEU A 353 6.99 14.77 15.77
CA LEU A 353 6.64 14.12 17.03
C LEU A 353 5.16 14.36 17.40
N LEU A 354 4.69 15.61 17.35
CA LEU A 354 3.31 15.95 17.69
C LEU A 354 2.32 15.31 16.72
N LEU A 355 2.60 15.33 15.40
CA LEU A 355 1.76 14.65 14.41
C LEU A 355 1.59 13.15 14.72
N ARG A 356 2.67 12.46 15.12
CA ARG A 356 2.61 11.04 15.50
C ARG A 356 1.80 10.81 16.76
N LEU A 357 1.95 11.67 17.76
CA LEU A 357 1.21 11.57 19.01
C LEU A 357 -0.29 11.82 18.78
N LEU A 358 -0.64 12.90 18.09
CA LEU A 358 -2.03 13.23 17.76
C LEU A 358 -2.68 12.14 16.91
N ARG A 359 -2.00 11.59 15.90
CA ARG A 359 -2.54 10.46 15.13
C ARG A 359 -2.95 9.29 16.02
N LYS A 360 -2.15 8.98 17.05
CA LYS A 360 -2.48 7.93 18.02
C LYS A 360 -3.67 8.32 18.89
N GLU A 361 -3.75 9.56 19.37
CA GLU A 361 -4.89 10.01 20.19
C GLU A 361 -6.19 10.03 19.39
N PHE A 362 -6.20 10.55 18.16
CA PHE A 362 -7.37 10.49 17.29
C PHE A 362 -7.80 9.04 17.01
N ALA A 363 -6.86 8.15 16.70
CA ALA A 363 -7.17 6.74 16.46
C ALA A 363 -7.75 6.03 17.70
N ARG A 364 -7.28 6.36 18.92
CA ARG A 364 -7.86 5.85 20.19
C ARG A 364 -9.29 6.31 20.43
N ASN A 365 -9.67 7.43 19.83
CA ASN A 365 -11.01 8.02 19.90
C ASN A 365 -11.80 7.77 18.60
N ASP A 366 -11.43 6.73 17.84
CA ASP A 366 -12.12 6.25 16.65
C ASP A 366 -12.14 7.19 15.43
N TYR A 367 -11.30 8.23 15.41
CA TYR A 367 -11.12 9.13 14.27
C TYR A 367 -9.94 8.73 13.37
N PHE A 368 -10.15 8.78 12.05
CA PHE A 368 -9.09 8.66 11.06
C PHE A 368 -8.42 10.01 10.80
N ALA A 369 -7.42 10.34 11.61
CA ALA A 369 -6.55 11.48 11.34
C ALA A 369 -5.46 11.13 10.31
N LYS A 370 -5.54 11.71 9.11
CA LYS A 370 -4.49 11.56 8.10
C LYS A 370 -3.37 12.58 8.34
N THR A 371 -2.17 12.10 8.59
CA THR A 371 -0.99 12.96 8.85
C THR A 371 -0.20 13.23 7.58
N LEU A 372 0.01 14.50 7.28
CA LEU A 372 0.83 15.00 6.19
C LEU A 372 1.87 15.99 6.73
N SER A 373 3.01 16.16 6.06
CA SER A 373 3.99 17.17 6.47
C SER A 373 4.86 17.68 5.31
N MET A 374 5.14 18.98 5.31
CA MET A 374 6.12 19.64 4.45
C MET A 374 7.56 19.49 4.94
N THR A 375 7.77 18.97 6.16
CA THR A 375 9.10 18.63 6.66
C THR A 375 9.74 17.60 5.72
N ARG A 376 10.93 17.92 5.21
CA ARG A 376 11.66 17.05 4.28
C ARG A 376 11.76 15.64 4.85
N ARG A 377 11.53 14.65 3.98
CA ARG A 377 11.69 13.22 4.32
C ARG A 377 10.76 12.73 5.43
N SER A 378 9.61 13.38 5.64
CA SER A 378 8.64 12.98 6.67
C SER A 378 8.16 11.52 6.53
N TYR A 379 8.25 10.96 5.33
CA TYR A 379 8.00 9.53 5.05
C TYR A 379 8.89 8.58 5.84
N LEU A 380 10.11 8.96 6.24
CA LEU A 380 10.97 8.12 7.10
C LEU A 380 10.43 8.00 8.53
N TYR A 381 9.55 8.91 8.95
CA TYR A 381 8.91 8.93 10.28
C TYR A 381 7.45 8.44 10.26
N GLY A 382 7.01 7.90 9.12
CA GLY A 382 5.66 7.36 8.96
C GLY A 382 4.58 8.43 8.77
N ILE A 383 4.95 9.59 8.22
CA ILE A 383 4.06 10.71 7.87
C ILE A 383 4.16 10.94 6.36
N ASP A 384 3.04 11.17 5.67
CA ASP A 384 3.12 11.40 4.22
C ASP A 384 3.74 12.77 3.92
N TYR A 385 4.69 12.80 2.99
CA TYR A 385 5.40 14.01 2.60
C TYR A 385 4.62 14.82 1.58
N ILE A 386 4.56 16.13 1.79
CA ILE A 386 4.05 17.12 0.83
C ILE A 386 5.25 17.72 0.09
N PRO A 387 5.47 17.38 -1.20
CA PRO A 387 6.57 17.93 -1.97
C PRO A 387 6.47 19.45 -2.13
N GLN A 388 7.62 20.12 -2.25
CA GLN A 388 7.68 21.55 -2.56
C GLN A 388 7.07 21.82 -3.95
N ASN A 389 6.38 22.96 -4.08
CA ASN A 389 5.71 23.45 -5.30
C ASN A 389 4.40 22.77 -5.70
N GLU A 390 3.85 21.87 -4.88
CA GLU A 390 2.48 21.35 -5.09
C GLU A 390 1.44 22.41 -4.66
N ASP A 391 0.31 22.47 -5.37
CA ASP A 391 -0.87 23.22 -4.88
C ASP A 391 -1.42 22.48 -3.66
N LEU A 392 -1.29 23.11 -2.48
CA LEU A 392 -1.65 22.48 -1.22
C LEU A 392 -3.13 22.07 -1.20
N ILE A 393 -4.04 22.90 -1.72
CA ILE A 393 -5.48 22.61 -1.70
C ILE A 393 -5.77 21.38 -2.55
N ASP A 394 -5.26 21.34 -3.78
CA ASP A 394 -5.47 20.21 -4.68
C ASP A 394 -4.85 18.91 -4.11
N PHE A 395 -3.71 19.01 -3.43
CA PHE A 395 -3.08 17.89 -2.73
C PHE A 395 -3.97 17.36 -1.60
N LEU A 396 -4.45 18.24 -0.73
CA LEU A 396 -5.28 17.88 0.43
C LEU A 396 -6.62 17.28 0.01
N ILE A 397 -7.30 17.87 -0.97
CA ILE A 397 -8.57 17.36 -1.51
C ILE A 397 -8.37 15.97 -2.12
N THR A 398 -7.23 15.73 -2.77
CA THR A 398 -6.93 14.39 -3.29
C THR A 398 -6.70 13.40 -2.16
N VAL A 399 -5.98 13.79 -1.11
CA VAL A 399 -5.78 12.95 0.08
C VAL A 399 -7.11 12.62 0.75
N GLU A 400 -7.98 13.60 0.95
CA GLU A 400 -9.33 13.42 1.48
C GLU A 400 -10.11 12.38 0.68
N LYS A 401 -10.22 12.55 -0.65
CA LYS A 401 -10.95 11.64 -1.54
C LYS A 401 -10.36 10.24 -1.59
N LEU A 402 -9.03 10.15 -1.57
CA LEU A 402 -8.31 8.89 -1.68
C LEU A 402 -8.46 8.05 -0.42
N TYR A 403 -8.32 8.67 0.76
CA TYR A 403 -8.30 7.96 2.03
C TYR A 403 -9.65 7.92 2.73
N GLY A 404 -10.56 8.86 2.47
CA GLY A 404 -11.81 9.00 3.21
C GLY A 404 -11.56 9.23 4.70
N CYS A 405 -10.63 10.14 5.02
CA CYS A 405 -10.26 10.47 6.39
C CYS A 405 -11.25 11.43 7.05
N ASP A 406 -11.32 11.41 8.39
CA ASP A 406 -12.24 12.26 9.15
C ASP A 406 -11.66 13.67 9.35
N LEU A 407 -10.33 13.78 9.35
CA LEU A 407 -9.60 15.04 9.42
C LEU A 407 -8.18 14.87 8.87
N ILE A 408 -7.53 16.00 8.57
CA ILE A 408 -6.13 16.05 8.16
C ILE A 408 -5.31 16.84 9.18
N LEU A 409 -4.20 16.26 9.63
CA LEU A 409 -3.18 16.94 10.45
C LEU A 409 -1.97 17.27 9.56
N ILE A 410 -1.56 18.53 9.51
CA ILE A 410 -0.59 19.03 8.53
C ILE A 410 0.56 19.72 9.24
N GLY A 411 1.76 19.17 9.09
CA GLY A 411 3.00 19.83 9.49
C GLY A 411 3.44 20.86 8.45
N ILE A 412 3.55 22.12 8.87
CA ILE A 412 3.90 23.25 8.03
C ILE A 412 5.33 23.67 8.33
N SER A 413 6.13 23.91 7.29
CA SER A 413 7.51 24.39 7.45
C SER A 413 7.52 25.82 8.00
N ARG A 414 8.46 26.14 8.89
CA ARG A 414 8.65 27.49 9.48
C ARG A 414 8.63 28.62 8.46
N ASP A 415 9.28 28.39 7.31
CA ASP A 415 9.47 29.41 6.27
C ASP A 415 8.23 29.62 5.37
N GLN A 416 7.14 28.87 5.58
CA GLN A 416 5.93 28.96 4.76
C GLN A 416 4.78 29.62 5.54
N THR A 417 4.35 30.79 5.06
CA THR A 417 3.17 31.48 5.56
C THR A 417 1.97 31.17 4.69
N TYR A 418 0.93 30.60 5.30
CA TYR A 418 -0.40 30.46 4.70
C TYR A 418 -1.35 31.40 5.43
N GLU A 419 -2.37 31.91 4.72
CA GLU A 419 -3.45 32.67 5.37
C GLU A 419 -4.06 31.82 6.47
N ASP A 420 -4.24 32.38 7.67
CA ASP A 420 -4.73 31.62 8.84
C ASP A 420 -6.15 31.07 8.63
N SER A 421 -6.90 31.61 7.66
CA SER A 421 -8.20 31.12 7.18
C SER A 421 -8.15 29.76 6.46
N PHE A 422 -6.95 29.26 6.16
CA PHE A 422 -6.75 28.00 5.45
C PHE A 422 -7.02 26.77 6.33
N PHE A 423 -6.69 26.85 7.61
CA PHE A 423 -6.83 25.76 8.57
C PHE A 423 -7.96 26.06 9.55
N ASP A 424 -8.76 25.06 9.87
CA ASP A 424 -9.83 25.18 10.87
C ASP A 424 -9.27 25.33 12.29
N TYR A 425 -8.04 24.85 12.52
CA TYR A 425 -7.30 25.01 13.76
C TYR A 425 -5.80 25.08 13.47
N THR A 426 -5.07 25.97 14.15
CA THR A 426 -3.61 26.09 14.02
C THR A 426 -2.94 25.98 15.39
N ILE A 427 -1.85 25.24 15.45
CA ILE A 427 -0.95 25.15 16.60
C ILE A 427 0.41 25.68 16.19
N ASP A 428 0.93 26.66 16.92
CA ASP A 428 2.28 27.19 16.70
C ASP A 428 3.20 26.77 17.86
N LEU A 429 4.02 25.75 17.62
CA LEU A 429 4.96 25.22 18.62
C LEU A 429 6.09 26.18 18.96
N ASP A 430 6.37 27.18 18.11
CA ASP A 430 7.39 28.20 18.40
C ASP A 430 6.81 29.37 19.20
N ASN A 431 5.48 29.47 19.31
CA ASN A 431 4.81 30.50 20.10
C ASN A 431 4.59 30.06 21.56
N ALA A 432 5.38 30.62 22.48
CA ALA A 432 5.26 30.31 23.91
C ALA A 432 3.93 30.77 24.56
N GLU A 433 3.16 31.64 23.90
CA GLU A 433 1.84 32.05 24.38
C GLU A 433 0.75 31.01 24.03
N ASP A 434 0.97 30.22 22.96
CA ASP A 434 0.09 29.13 22.56
C ASP A 434 0.01 28.08 23.69
N GLU A 435 -1.22 27.78 24.11
CA GLU A 435 -1.48 26.81 25.17
C GLU A 435 -1.01 25.39 24.77
N ASN A 436 -1.25 24.99 23.52
CA ASN A 436 -0.85 23.69 23.01
C ASN A 436 0.68 23.60 22.89
N SER A 437 1.36 24.69 22.55
CA SER A 437 2.83 24.76 22.59
C SER A 437 3.35 24.50 24.01
N ARG A 438 2.80 25.19 25.02
CA ARG A 438 3.17 25.00 26.43
C ARG A 438 2.88 23.57 26.93
N LEU A 439 1.74 23.00 26.54
CA LEU A 439 1.40 21.62 26.86
C LEU A 439 2.39 20.64 26.24
N PHE A 440 2.71 20.80 24.95
CA PHE A 440 3.67 19.95 24.25
C PHE A 440 5.08 20.06 24.86
N ALA A 441 5.55 21.29 25.08
CA ALA A 441 6.86 21.56 25.69
C ALA A 441 6.99 21.04 27.13
N SER A 442 5.87 20.82 27.84
CA SER A 442 5.89 20.27 29.20
C SER A 442 6.42 18.82 29.26
N GLY A 443 6.40 18.09 28.14
CA GLY A 443 6.84 16.70 28.06
C GLY A 443 6.00 15.71 28.87
N LYS A 444 4.85 16.14 29.41
CA LYS A 444 3.96 15.25 30.16
C LYS A 444 3.34 14.19 29.24
N ALA A 445 3.17 12.98 29.78
CA ALA A 445 2.67 11.84 29.01
C ALA A 445 1.24 12.05 28.44
N ASP A 446 0.44 12.90 29.10
CA ASP A 446 -0.94 13.23 28.75
C ASP A 446 -1.08 14.49 27.88
N ALA A 447 0.01 15.20 27.58
CA ALA A 447 -0.01 16.45 26.82
C ALA A 447 -0.73 16.31 25.48
N ALA A 448 -0.46 15.22 24.74
CA ALA A 448 -1.12 14.96 23.46
C ALA A 448 -2.63 14.76 23.59
N GLY A 449 -3.09 14.16 24.69
CA GLY A 449 -4.51 13.98 24.99
C GLY A 449 -5.22 15.31 25.27
N PHE A 450 -4.56 16.23 25.99
CA PHE A 450 -5.09 17.59 26.18
C PHE A 450 -5.16 18.37 24.87
N ILE A 451 -4.10 18.32 24.05
CA ILE A 451 -4.08 18.99 22.74
C ILE A 451 -5.18 18.41 21.83
N PHE A 452 -5.36 17.09 21.83
CA PHE A 452 -6.47 16.44 21.13
C PHE A 452 -7.84 17.00 21.56
N ASN A 453 -8.08 17.13 22.87
CA ASN A 453 -9.35 17.68 23.38
C ASN A 453 -9.53 19.15 22.95
N ASN A 454 -8.48 19.97 22.99
CA ASN A 454 -8.52 21.35 22.54
C ASN A 454 -8.93 21.45 21.06
N ILE A 455 -8.33 20.62 20.20
CA ILE A 455 -8.69 20.53 18.78
C ILE A 455 -10.16 20.09 18.62
N LYS A 456 -10.56 19.03 19.32
CA LYS A 456 -11.89 18.46 19.22
C LYS A 456 -12.97 19.46 19.62
N THR A 457 -12.82 20.12 20.76
CA THR A 457 -13.76 21.15 21.23
C THR A 457 -13.84 22.32 20.27
N SER A 458 -12.72 22.68 19.61
CA SER A 458 -12.75 23.72 18.58
C SER A 458 -13.67 23.32 17.41
N PHE A 459 -13.67 22.07 16.97
CA PHE A 459 -14.53 21.62 15.87
C PHE A 459 -16.01 21.49 16.27
N GLU A 460 -16.28 21.01 17.48
CA GLU A 460 -17.66 20.91 18.00
C GLU A 460 -18.29 22.30 18.18
N ALA A 461 -17.50 23.34 18.45
CA ALA A 461 -17.99 24.72 18.52
C ALA A 461 -18.40 25.30 17.15
N PHE A 462 -18.09 24.62 16.04
CA PHE A 462 -18.44 25.03 14.66
C PHE A 462 -19.57 24.22 14.02
N ASP A 463 -20.22 23.30 14.74
CA ASP A 463 -21.45 22.64 14.29
C ASP A 463 -22.66 23.44 14.79
N PRO A 464 -23.35 24.23 13.92
CA PRO A 464 -24.41 25.16 14.32
C PRO A 464 -25.70 24.49 14.80
#